data_AF-A0A965MCL3-F1
#
_entry.id   AF-A0A965MCL3-F1
#
_cell.length_a   1.000
_cell.length_b   1.000
_cell.length_c   1.000
_cell.angle_alpha   90.00
_cell.angle_beta   90.00
_cell.angle_gamma   90.00
#
_symmetry.space_group_name_H-M   'P 1'
#
loop_
_entity.id
_entity.type
_entity.pdbx_description
1 polymer ?
#
loop_
_entity_poly.entity_id
_entity_poly.type
_entity_poly.pdbx_seq_one_letter_code
_entity_poly.pdbx_strand_id
1 'polypeptide(L)'
;MKATSLEKPEPTRVGAFAAKTNLARLLRQTRAGKRFLITSRGKPVAMLEPVPAGRAKLRGDMKGKIWMADDFCAPLKEFREYME
;
A
#
# COMPACT_ATOMS: atom_id res chain seq x y z
N MET A 1 -2.44 29.27 -16.56
CA MET A 1 -2.21 27.86 -16.92
C MET A 1 -3.00 27.00 -15.94
N LYS A 2 -4.12 26.40 -16.37
CA LYS A 2 -5.02 25.65 -15.49
C LYS A 2 -4.34 24.36 -15.06
N ALA A 3 -4.21 24.14 -13.74
CA ALA A 3 -3.87 22.84 -13.21
C ALA A 3 -4.94 21.85 -13.66
N THR A 4 -4.53 20.83 -14.41
CA THR A 4 -5.37 19.72 -14.85
C THR A 4 -5.81 18.94 -13.61
N SER A 5 -6.93 19.37 -13.01
CA SER A 5 -7.66 18.63 -12.01
C SER A 5 -7.98 17.26 -12.60
N LEU A 6 -7.37 16.20 -12.05
CA LEU A 6 -7.73 14.82 -12.34
C LEU A 6 -9.24 14.65 -12.08
N GLU A 7 -10.05 14.62 -13.12
CA GLU A 7 -11.48 14.31 -13.09
C GLU A 7 -11.66 12.89 -12.57
N LYS A 8 -11.69 12.74 -11.24
CA LYS A 8 -12.12 11.50 -10.61
C LYS A 8 -13.59 11.30 -11.00
N PRO A 9 -13.95 10.16 -11.60
CA PRO A 9 -15.33 9.91 -12.00
C PRO A 9 -16.24 9.96 -10.78
N GLU A 10 -17.42 10.56 -10.96
CA GLU A 10 -18.43 10.69 -9.91
C GLU A 10 -18.75 9.31 -9.29
N PRO A 11 -18.71 9.19 -7.95
CA PRO A 11 -18.91 7.91 -7.28
C PRO A 11 -20.36 7.47 -7.42
N THR A 12 -20.56 6.18 -7.72
CA THR A 12 -21.91 5.61 -7.83
C THR A 12 -22.57 5.54 -6.45
N ARG A 13 -23.79 6.07 -6.30
CA ARG A 13 -24.51 6.06 -5.03
C ARG A 13 -25.14 4.69 -4.76
N VAL A 14 -24.98 4.18 -3.54
CA VAL A 14 -25.58 2.92 -3.09
C VAL A 14 -26.14 3.08 -1.68
N GLY A 15 -27.34 2.57 -1.42
CA GLY A 15 -27.92 2.58 -0.06
C GLY A 15 -27.25 1.56 0.85
N ALA A 16 -27.20 1.83 2.15
CA ALA A 16 -26.55 0.98 3.15
C ALA A 16 -27.11 -0.45 3.17
N PHE A 17 -28.42 -0.62 2.93
CA PHE A 17 -29.04 -1.94 2.79
C PHE A 17 -28.54 -2.70 1.56
N ALA A 18 -28.49 -2.05 0.39
CA ALA A 18 -27.95 -2.65 -0.82
C ALA A 18 -26.44 -2.94 -0.69
N ALA A 19 -25.71 -2.08 0.03
CA ALA A 19 -24.29 -2.21 0.27
C ALA A 19 -23.96 -3.43 1.15
N LYS A 20 -24.68 -3.65 2.27
CA LYS A 20 -24.44 -4.83 3.12
C LYS A 20 -24.76 -6.14 2.39
N THR A 21 -25.82 -6.17 1.58
CA THR A 21 -26.24 -7.37 0.85
C THR A 21 -25.29 -7.70 -0.32
N ASN A 22 -24.74 -6.68 -0.98
CA ASN A 22 -23.91 -6.85 -2.18
C ASN A 22 -22.43 -6.49 -1.96
N LEU A 23 -21.95 -6.46 -0.71
CA LEU A 23 -20.63 -5.93 -0.38
C LEU A 23 -19.51 -6.62 -1.17
N ALA A 24 -19.57 -7.95 -1.28
CA ALA A 24 -18.57 -8.72 -2.04
C ALA A 24 -18.50 -8.30 -3.52
N ARG A 25 -19.65 -8.01 -4.16
CA ARG A 25 -19.70 -7.54 -5.55
C ARG A 25 -19.14 -6.12 -5.65
N LEU A 26 -19.50 -5.24 -4.73
CA LEU A 26 -19.01 -3.86 -4.68
C LEU A 26 -17.48 -3.84 -4.51
N LEU A 27 -16.92 -4.65 -3.60
CA LEU A 27 -15.48 -4.77 -3.39
C LEU A 27 -14.72 -5.22 -4.65
N ARG A 28 -15.26 -6.18 -5.42
CA ARG A 28 -14.64 -6.57 -6.70
C ARG A 28 -14.61 -5.42 -7.69
N GLN A 29 -15.69 -4.65 -7.77
CA GLN A 29 -15.77 -3.48 -8.65
C GLN A 29 -14.86 -2.35 -8.17
N THR A 30 -14.74 -2.16 -6.86
CA THR A 30 -13.81 -1.22 -6.25
C THR A 30 -12.37 -1.58 -6.54
N ARG A 31 -12.01 -2.87 -6.46
CA ARG A 31 -10.67 -3.33 -6.87
C ARG A 31 -10.36 -3.03 -8.34
N ALA A 32 -11.37 -2.99 -9.20
CA ALA A 32 -11.24 -2.60 -10.60
C ALA A 32 -11.20 -1.07 -10.82
N GLY A 33 -11.17 -0.26 -9.76
CA GLY A 33 -11.07 1.20 -9.85
C GLY A 33 -12.38 1.96 -9.65
N LYS A 34 -13.53 1.27 -9.47
CA LYS A 34 -14.81 1.96 -9.23
C LYS A 34 -14.90 2.53 -7.81
N ARG A 35 -15.69 3.59 -7.66
CA ARG A 35 -15.95 4.27 -6.39
C ARG A 35 -17.43 4.26 -6.08
N PHE A 36 -17.79 4.00 -4.82
CA PHE A 36 -19.19 3.98 -4.39
C PHE A 36 -19.42 4.87 -3.18
N LEU A 37 -20.40 5.77 -3.26
CA LEU A 37 -20.86 6.55 -2.12
C LEU A 37 -21.99 5.78 -1.42
N ILE A 38 -21.74 5.32 -0.20
CA ILE A 38 -22.71 4.62 0.62
C ILE A 38 -23.57 5.65 1.36
N THR A 39 -24.89 5.54 1.21
CA THR A 39 -25.86 6.40 1.87
C THR A 39 -26.69 5.63 2.89
N SER A 40 -27.00 6.23 4.04
CA SER A 40 -27.96 5.71 5.01
C SER A 40 -29.14 6.67 5.10
N ARG A 41 -30.36 6.17 4.82
CA ARG A 41 -31.58 7.00 4.80
C ARG A 41 -31.43 8.28 3.94
N GLY A 42 -30.80 8.14 2.76
CA GLY A 42 -30.55 9.25 1.83
C GLY A 42 -29.35 10.15 2.19
N LYS A 43 -28.76 10.01 3.37
CA LYS A 43 -27.59 10.78 3.80
C LYS A 43 -26.29 10.03 3.49
N PRO A 44 -25.29 10.63 2.84
CA PRO A 44 -23.97 10.02 2.66
C PRO A 44 -23.32 9.67 4.01
N VAL A 45 -22.78 8.47 4.14
CA VAL A 45 -22.13 7.99 5.39
C VAL A 45 -20.74 7.38 5.19
N ALA A 46 -20.45 6.83 4.01
CA ALA A 46 -19.14 6.23 3.73
C ALA A 46 -18.82 6.25 2.24
N MET A 47 -17.54 6.13 1.90
CA MET A 47 -17.03 5.95 0.54
C MET A 47 -16.30 4.62 0.45
N LEU A 48 -16.62 3.82 -0.56
CA LEU A 48 -15.87 2.63 -0.92
C LEU A 48 -15.00 2.95 -2.13
N GLU A 49 -13.70 3.11 -1.91
CA GLU A 49 -12.72 3.43 -2.94
C GLU A 49 -11.55 2.43 -2.96
N PRO A 50 -10.85 2.30 -4.10
CA PRO A 50 -9.70 1.41 -4.20
C PRO A 50 -8.58 1.93 -3.29
N VAL A 51 -8.06 1.07 -2.43
CA VAL A 51 -6.85 1.37 -1.67
C VAL A 51 -5.68 1.32 -2.66
N PRO A 52 -4.89 2.40 -2.81
CA PRO A 52 -3.69 2.35 -3.64
C PRO A 52 -2.82 1.22 -3.12
N ALA A 53 -2.39 0.33 -4.00
CA ALA A 53 -1.45 -0.72 -3.64
C ALA A 53 -0.19 -0.02 -3.11
N GLY A 54 -0.06 0.06 -1.79
CA GLY A 54 1.15 0.53 -1.16
C GLY A 54 2.27 -0.31 -1.73
N ARG A 55 3.28 0.33 -2.32
CA ARG A 55 4.47 -0.33 -2.84
C ARG A 55 4.96 -1.22 -1.70
N ALA A 56 4.74 -2.54 -1.81
CA ALA A 56 5.22 -3.46 -0.81
C ALA A 56 6.71 -3.13 -0.66
N LYS A 57 7.17 -2.80 0.56
CA LYS A 57 8.60 -2.70 0.82
C LYS A 57 9.16 -4.05 0.38
N LEU A 58 9.85 -4.05 -0.76
CA LEU A 58 10.50 -5.24 -1.28
C LEU A 58 11.41 -5.74 -0.17
N ARG A 59 11.10 -6.90 0.41
CA ARG A 59 12.03 -7.59 1.29
C ARG A 59 13.27 -7.90 0.44
N GLY A 60 14.44 -7.37 0.81
CA GLY A 60 15.68 -7.52 0.05
C GLY A 60 16.10 -6.31 -0.81
N ASP A 61 15.70 -5.09 -0.46
CA ASP A 61 16.07 -3.84 -1.15
C ASP A 61 17.51 -3.35 -0.88
N MET A 62 18.31 -4.16 -0.17
CA MET A 62 19.71 -3.89 0.15
C MET A 62 20.69 -4.46 -0.88
N LYS A 63 20.23 -5.10 -1.96
CA LYS A 63 21.10 -5.58 -3.04
C LYS A 63 21.94 -4.42 -3.59
N GLY A 64 23.27 -4.54 -3.52
CA GLY A 64 24.23 -3.53 -3.98
C GLY A 64 24.45 -2.35 -3.02
N LYS A 65 23.83 -2.33 -1.84
CA LYS A 65 24.05 -1.30 -0.80
C LYS A 65 24.88 -1.80 0.39
N ILE A 66 25.26 -3.07 0.37
CA ILE A 66 26.09 -3.69 1.41
C ILE A 66 27.51 -3.75 0.87
N TRP A 67 28.46 -3.24 1.64
CA TRP A 67 29.89 -3.37 1.40
C TRP A 67 30.52 -4.11 2.59
N MET A 68 31.57 -4.87 2.32
CA MET A 68 32.36 -5.58 3.31
C MET A 68 33.77 -5.02 3.22
N ALA A 69 34.38 -4.69 4.38
CA ALA A 69 35.76 -4.26 4.41
C ALA A 69 36.69 -5.44 4.10
N ASP A 70 37.83 -5.17 3.45
CA ASP A 70 38.79 -6.22 3.04
C ASP A 70 39.37 -6.99 4.24
N ASP A 71 39.38 -6.36 5.42
CA ASP A 71 39.88 -6.90 6.67
C ASP A 71 38.79 -7.48 7.58
N PHE A 72 37.54 -7.60 7.11
CA PHE A 72 36.43 -8.11 7.93
C PHE A 72 36.69 -9.50 8.54
N CYS A 73 37.42 -10.35 7.80
CA CYS A 73 37.80 -11.68 8.25
C CYS A 73 39.17 -11.73 8.96
N ALA A 74 39.85 -10.60 9.11
CA ALA A 74 41.14 -10.56 9.79
C ALA A 74 40.96 -10.76 11.31
N PRO A 75 41.91 -11.43 11.99
CA PRO A 75 41.89 -11.52 13.44
C PRO A 75 41.92 -10.13 14.08
N LEU A 76 41.06 -9.90 15.07
CA LEU A 76 41.16 -8.67 15.86
C LEU A 76 42.51 -8.63 16.57
N LYS A 77 43.06 -7.43 16.71
CA LYS A 77 44.41 -7.20 17.25
C LYS A 77 44.55 -7.79 18.65
N GLU A 78 43.49 -7.72 19.44
CA GLU A 78 43.38 -8.19 20.81
C GLU A 78 43.35 -9.73 20.91
N PHE A 79 42.96 -10.44 19.84
CA PHE A 79 42.94 -11.90 19.81
C PHE A 79 44.23 -12.54 19.29
N ARG A 80 45.21 -11.73 18.87
CA ARG A 80 46.48 -12.24 18.33
C ARG A 80 47.27 -13.04 19.36
N GLU A 81 47.19 -12.65 20.63
CA GLU A 81 47.85 -13.31 21.77
C GLU A 81 47.28 -14.71 22.08
N TYR A 82 46.06 -15.02 21.62
CA TYR A 82 45.41 -16.32 21.86
C TYR A 82 45.52 -17.30 20.69
N MET A 83 46.16 -16.88 19.58
CA MET A 83 46.32 -17.68 18.37
C MET A 83 47.76 -18.25 18.22
N GLU A 84 48.58 -18.09 19.26
CA GLU A 84 49.94 -18.63 19.41
C GLU A 84 49.95 -19.73 20.48
#